data_AF-A0A3D0HDH2-F1
#
_entry.id   AF-A0A3D0HDH2-F1
#
_cell.length_a   1.000
_cell.length_b   1.000
_cell.length_c   1.000
_cell.angle_alpha   90.00
_cell.angle_beta   90.00
_cell.angle_gamma   90.00
#
_symmetry.space_group_name_H-M   'P 1'
#
loop_
_entity.id
_entity.type
_entity.pdbx_description
1 polymer ?
#
loop_
_entity_poly.entity_id
_entity_poly.type
_entity_poly.pdbx_seq_one_letter_code
_entity_poly.pdbx_strand_id
1 'polypeptide(L)'
;MDTAIACVMLLIAIIIGIFLIRIPIIIAKNRNLAPSDITYIAILSWVGIFFGITWLVALVWAILGNKLEPIPEQRASDSLEALKKLSELKNQGLLSESEFAEKRKKLLERI
;
A
#
# COMPACT_ATOMS: atom_id res chain seq x y z
N MET A 1 49.38 4.10 -4.31
CA MET A 1 48.67 2.88 -4.74
C MET A 1 47.55 2.53 -3.75
N ASP A 2 47.78 2.76 -2.46
CA ASP A 2 46.83 2.45 -1.38
C ASP A 2 45.56 3.32 -1.41
N THR A 3 45.66 4.60 -1.77
CA THR A 3 44.49 5.49 -1.90
C THR A 3 43.55 5.09 -3.03
N ALA A 4 44.10 4.66 -4.18
CA ALA A 4 43.30 4.18 -5.31
C ALA A 4 42.55 2.89 -4.95
N ILE A 5 43.22 1.95 -4.27
CA ILE A 5 42.59 0.71 -3.80
C ILE A 5 41.48 1.02 -2.78
N ALA A 6 41.71 1.95 -1.85
CA ALA A 6 40.70 2.38 -0.90
C ALA A 6 39.47 3.02 -1.59
N CYS A 7 39.67 3.85 -2.60
CA CYS A 7 38.58 4.42 -3.40
C CYS A 7 37.75 3.36 -4.13
N VAL A 8 38.41 2.34 -4.70
CA VAL A 8 37.72 1.22 -5.38
C VAL A 8 36.90 0.40 -4.39
N MET A 9 37.47 0.06 -3.22
CA MET A 9 36.76 -0.66 -2.17
C MET A 9 35.55 0.12 -1.64
N LEU A 10 35.68 1.44 -1.47
CA LEU A 10 34.59 2.32 -1.08
C LEU A 10 33.45 2.28 -2.12
N LEU A 11 33.79 2.39 -3.41
CA LEU A 11 32.81 2.32 -4.50
C LEU A 11 32.05 0.99 -4.49
N ILE A 12 32.76 -0.13 -4.33
CA ILE A 12 32.15 -1.46 -4.23
C ILE A 12 31.22 -1.54 -3.02
N ALA A 13 31.64 -1.03 -1.86
CA ALA A 13 30.82 -1.02 -0.65
C ALA A 13 29.55 -0.18 -0.82
N ILE A 14 29.62 0.98 -1.48
CA ILE A 14 28.45 1.82 -1.79
C ILE A 14 27.48 1.08 -2.70
N ILE A 15 27.98 0.44 -3.75
CA ILE A 15 27.14 -0.33 -4.69
C ILE A 15 26.39 -1.44 -3.93
N ILE A 16 27.12 -2.23 -3.13
CA ILE A 16 26.53 -3.31 -2.31
C ILE A 16 25.50 -2.72 -1.32
N GLY A 17 25.82 -1.62 -0.66
CA GLY A 17 24.92 -0.95 0.28
C GLY A 17 23.59 -0.53 -0.36
N ILE A 18 23.63 0.02 -1.58
CA ILE A 18 22.42 0.40 -2.33
C ILE A 18 21.54 -0.82 -2.61
N PHE A 19 22.14 -1.97 -2.96
CA PHE A 19 21.38 -3.21 -3.16
C PHE A 19 20.75 -3.72 -1.86
N LEU A 20 21.50 -3.69 -0.75
CA LEU A 20 21.00 -4.14 0.55
C LEU A 20 19.83 -3.29 1.07
N ILE A 21 19.88 -1.97 0.90
CA ILE A 21 18.80 -1.05 1.30
C ILE A 21 17.51 -1.32 0.55
N ARG A 22 17.58 -1.87 -0.66
CA ARG A 22 16.39 -2.19 -1.46
C ARG A 22 15.71 -3.50 -1.07
N ILE A 23 16.35 -4.36 -0.28
CA ILE A 23 15.80 -5.68 0.06
C ILE A 23 14.43 -5.58 0.75
N PRO A 24 14.23 -4.79 1.83
CA PRO A 24 12.92 -4.69 2.49
C PRO A 24 11.83 -4.16 1.55
N ILE A 25 12.18 -3.21 0.67
CA ILE A 25 11.26 -2.62 -0.30
C ILE A 25 10.81 -3.66 -1.33
N ILE A 26 11.73 -4.46 -1.85
CA ILE A 26 11.42 -5.52 -2.82
C ILE A 26 10.50 -6.57 -2.17
N ILE A 27 10.77 -6.97 -0.94
CA ILE A 27 9.93 -7.92 -0.20
C ILE A 27 8.52 -7.34 0.00
N ALA A 28 8.42 -6.09 0.44
CA ALA A 28 7.14 -5.40 0.65
C ALA A 28 6.29 -5.34 -0.63
N LYS A 29 6.90 -4.99 -1.76
CA LYS A 29 6.24 -4.95 -3.07
C LYS A 29 5.80 -6.34 -3.53
N ASN A 30 6.67 -7.34 -3.43
CA ASN A 30 6.35 -8.72 -3.82
C ASN A 30 5.24 -9.34 -2.96
N ARG A 31 5.10 -8.89 -1.70
CA ARG A 31 4.02 -9.32 -0.80
C ARG A 31 2.71 -8.56 -1.00
N ASN A 32 2.66 -7.56 -1.88
CA ASN A 32 1.51 -6.68 -2.10
C ASN A 32 1.00 -6.05 -0.78
N LEU A 33 1.93 -5.52 0.02
CA LEU A 33 1.57 -4.70 1.18
C LEU A 33 0.84 -3.43 0.76
N ALA A 34 0.20 -2.76 1.71
CA ALA A 34 -0.48 -1.50 1.44
C ALA A 34 0.50 -0.46 0.85
N PRO A 35 0.05 0.38 -0.11
CA PRO A 35 0.92 1.42 -0.69
C PRO A 35 1.52 2.35 0.37
N SER A 36 0.76 2.64 1.44
CA SER A 36 1.25 3.36 2.63
C SER A 36 2.41 2.63 3.30
N ASP A 37 2.26 1.33 3.54
CA ASP A 37 3.23 0.50 4.25
C ASP A 37 4.51 0.33 3.44
N ILE A 38 4.40 0.15 2.12
CA ILE A 38 5.55 0.12 1.21
C ILE A 38 6.31 1.45 1.29
N THR A 39 5.60 2.57 1.38
CA THR A 39 6.22 3.91 1.50
C THR A 39 6.95 4.05 2.84
N TYR A 40 6.34 3.64 3.94
CA TYR A 40 6.99 3.65 5.25
C TYR A 40 8.24 2.76 5.26
N ILE A 41 8.13 1.52 4.77
CA ILE A 41 9.27 0.58 4.66
C ILE A 41 10.39 1.18 3.81
N ALA A 42 10.08 1.88 2.72
CA ALA A 42 11.08 2.56 1.91
C ALA A 42 11.79 3.68 2.70
N ILE A 43 11.04 4.54 3.39
CA ILE A 43 11.61 5.61 4.23
C ILE A 43 12.50 5.03 5.32
N LEU A 44 12.02 4.03 6.07
CA LEU A 44 12.79 3.35 7.12
C LEU A 44 14.07 2.70 6.56
N SER A 45 14.01 2.11 5.35
CA SER A 45 15.18 1.52 4.70
C SER A 45 16.25 2.56 4.35
N TRP A 46 15.86 3.75 3.88
CA TRP A 46 16.78 4.86 3.59
C TRP A 46 17.33 5.53 4.86
N VAL A 47 16.49 5.72 5.87
CA VAL A 47 16.92 6.22 7.20
C VAL A 47 17.84 5.21 7.90
N GLY A 48 17.72 3.92 7.53
CA GLY A 48 18.61 2.82 7.90
C GLY A 48 20.09 3.09 7.68
N ILE A 49 20.44 3.93 6.70
CA ILE A 49 21.83 4.32 6.43
C ILE A 49 22.47 5.02 7.63
N PHE A 50 21.69 5.85 8.34
CA PHE A 50 22.19 6.65 9.46
C PHE A 50 22.08 5.93 10.80
N PHE A 51 20.98 5.22 11.03
CA PHE A 51 20.66 4.62 12.34
C PHE A 51 20.86 3.11 12.41
N GLY A 52 21.00 2.41 11.28
CA GLY A 52 21.20 0.96 11.17
C GLY A 52 19.99 0.11 11.60
N ILE A 53 19.48 0.33 12.81
CA ILE A 53 18.38 -0.41 13.43
C ILE A 53 17.07 -0.25 12.65
N THR A 54 16.83 0.94 12.08
CA THR A 54 15.63 1.22 11.28
C THR A 54 15.54 0.35 10.03
N TRP A 55 16.67 -0.10 9.48
CA TRP A 55 16.67 -1.06 8.37
C TRP A 55 16.16 -2.44 8.80
N LEU A 56 16.55 -2.92 9.99
CA LEU A 56 16.04 -4.18 10.54
C LEU A 56 14.54 -4.10 10.83
N VAL A 57 14.07 -2.98 11.37
CA VAL A 57 12.64 -2.74 11.58
C VAL A 57 11.89 -2.76 10.24
N ALA A 58 12.42 -2.11 9.21
CA ALA A 58 11.85 -2.14 7.86
C ALA A 58 11.76 -3.57 7.31
N LEU A 59 12.80 -4.39 7.53
CA LEU A 59 12.85 -5.77 7.08
C LEU A 59 11.81 -6.64 7.80
N VAL A 60 11.74 -6.54 9.14
CA VAL A 60 10.75 -7.27 9.94
C VAL A 60 9.33 -6.88 9.52
N TRP A 61 9.06 -5.59 9.32
CA TRP A 61 7.76 -5.12 8.86
C TRP A 61 7.44 -5.60 7.44
N ALA A 62 8.41 -5.59 6.52
CA ALA A 62 8.21 -6.13 5.18
C ALA A 62 7.79 -7.61 5.20
N ILE A 63 8.29 -8.40 6.17
CA ILE A 63 7.99 -9.83 6.31
C ILE A 63 6.69 -10.09 7.08
N LEU A 64 6.43 -9.35 8.17
CA LEU A 64 5.27 -9.59 9.05
C LEU A 64 4.04 -8.75 8.69
N GLY A 65 4.19 -7.70 7.86
CA GLY A 65 3.10 -6.81 7.50
C GLY A 65 1.93 -7.56 6.89
N ASN A 66 0.71 -7.11 7.23
CA ASN A 66 -0.51 -7.66 6.69
C ASN A 66 -0.60 -7.34 5.19
N LYS A 67 -0.86 -8.38 4.40
CA LYS A 67 -1.18 -8.18 2.99
C LYS A 67 -2.51 -7.45 2.90
N LEU A 68 -2.61 -6.52 1.95
CA LEU A 68 -3.94 -6.08 1.56
C LEU A 68 -4.64 -7.28 0.93
N GLU A 69 -5.77 -7.69 1.50
CA GLU A 69 -6.72 -8.45 0.71
C GLU A 69 -7.15 -7.53 -0.44
N PRO A 70 -7.07 -7.99 -1.70
CA PRO A 70 -7.60 -7.21 -2.80
C PRO A 70 -9.10 -7.03 -2.53
N ILE A 71 -9.52 -5.81 -2.23
CA ILE A 71 -10.93 -5.45 -2.29
C ILE A 71 -11.32 -5.71 -3.75
N PRO A 72 -12.24 -6.64 -4.05
CA PRO A 72 -12.59 -6.92 -5.43
C PRO A 72 -13.14 -5.62 -6.02
N GLU A 73 -12.49 -5.06 -7.04
CA GLU A 73 -12.93 -3.85 -7.75
C GLU A 73 -14.39 -3.98 -8.20
N GLN A 74 -14.85 -5.22 -8.47
CA GLN A 74 -16.25 -5.57 -8.70
C GLN A 74 -17.19 -5.05 -7.60
N ARG A 75 -16.86 -5.16 -6.31
CA ARG A 75 -17.78 -4.77 -5.23
C ARG A 75 -17.98 -3.26 -5.18
N ALA A 76 -16.94 -2.48 -5.42
CA ALA A 76 -17.03 -1.02 -5.46
C ALA A 76 -17.82 -0.55 -6.69
N SER A 77 -17.54 -1.15 -7.85
CA SER A 77 -18.29 -0.96 -9.10
C SER A 77 -19.77 -1.28 -8.93
N ASP A 78 -20.09 -2.48 -8.45
CA ASP A 78 -21.47 -2.96 -8.29
C ASP A 78 -22.25 -2.11 -7.27
N SER A 79 -21.58 -1.61 -6.22
CA SER A 79 -22.21 -0.76 -5.21
C SER A 79 -22.49 0.65 -5.75
N LEU A 80 -21.60 1.20 -6.58
CA LEU A 80 -21.81 2.46 -7.29
C LEU A 80 -22.92 2.34 -8.34
N GLU A 81 -22.95 1.25 -9.10
CA GLU A 81 -23.98 0.98 -10.09
C GLU A 81 -25.35 0.75 -9.43
N ALA A 82 -25.38 0.06 -8.29
CA ALA A 82 -26.57 -0.11 -7.46
C ALA A 82 -27.08 1.23 -6.89
N LEU A 83 -26.18 2.14 -6.46
CA LEU A 83 -26.56 3.49 -6.02
C LEU A 83 -27.18 4.30 -7.17
N LYS A 84 -26.65 4.18 -8.39
CA LYS A 84 -27.16 4.86 -9.58
C LYS A 84 -28.55 4.35 -9.97
N LYS A 85 -28.79 3.04 -9.93
CA LYS A 85 -30.14 2.45 -10.12
C LYS A 85 -31.11 2.88 -9.03
N LEU A 86 -30.65 2.99 -7.77
CA LEU A 86 -31.50 3.42 -6.66
C LEU A 86 -31.99 4.86 -6.83
N SER A 87 -31.14 5.77 -7.31
CA SER A 87 -31.53 7.17 -7.56
C SER A 87 -32.47 7.30 -8.77
N GLU A 88 -32.30 6.46 -9.78
CA GLU A 88 -33.17 6.39 -10.94
C GLU A 88 -34.60 5.94 -10.57
N LEU A 89 -34.71 4.90 -9.72
CA LEU A 89 -36.00 4.42 -9.22
C LEU A 89 -36.71 5.45 -8.31
N LYS A 90 -35.95 6.24 -7.55
CA LYS A 90 -36.50 7.38 -6.79
C LYS A 90 -37.05 8.45 -7.73
N ASN A 91 -36.29 8.82 -8.76
CA ASN A 91 -36.68 9.86 -9.72
C ASN A 91 -37.89 9.44 -10.58
N GLN A 92 -38.06 8.13 -10.80
CA GLN A 92 -39.25 7.56 -11.46
C GLN A 92 -40.48 7.52 -10.54
N GLY A 93 -40.39 7.95 -9.28
CA GLY A 93 -41.49 7.96 -8.33
C GLY A 93 -41.92 6.58 -7.83
N LEU A 94 -41.11 5.54 -8.09
CA LEU A 94 -41.38 4.15 -7.70
C LEU A 94 -40.95 3.83 -6.26
N LEU A 95 -40.21 4.72 -5.61
CA LEU A 95 -39.79 4.59 -4.21
C LEU A 95 -40.21 5.81 -3.39
N SER A 96 -40.71 5.55 -2.18
CA SER A 96 -40.87 6.56 -1.14
C SER A 96 -39.50 7.11 -0.68
N GLU A 97 -39.45 8.37 -0.25
CA GLU A 97 -38.26 8.98 0.35
C GLU A 97 -37.69 8.16 1.52
N SER A 98 -38.58 7.53 2.31
CA SER A 98 -38.19 6.69 3.44
C SER A 98 -37.47 5.40 2.99
N GLU A 99 -37.97 4.72 1.97
CA GLU A 99 -37.41 3.48 1.45
C GLU A 99 -36.08 3.71 0.71
N PHE A 100 -35.95 4.86 0.05
CA PHE A 100 -34.72 5.28 -0.59
C PHE A 100 -33.61 5.54 0.43
N ALA A 101 -33.93 6.25 1.52
CA ALA A 101 -32.97 6.57 2.58
C ALA A 101 -32.43 5.31 3.26
N GLU A 102 -33.30 4.34 3.54
CA GLU A 102 -32.93 3.09 4.20
C GLU A 102 -32.02 2.22 3.31
N LYS A 103 -32.38 2.05 2.03
CA LYS A 103 -31.56 1.27 1.08
C LYS A 103 -30.22 1.94 0.76
N ARG A 104 -30.18 3.27 0.69
CA ARG A 104 -28.95 4.02 0.43
C ARG A 104 -27.97 3.91 1.60
N LYS A 105 -28.45 3.96 2.84
CA LYS A 105 -27.61 3.77 4.04
C LYS A 105 -27.00 2.36 4.07
N LYS A 106 -27.81 1.34 3.78
CA LYS A 106 -27.37 -0.06 3.73
C LYS A 106 -26.34 -0.34 2.63
N LEU A 107 -26.41 0.37 1.51
CA LEU A 107 -25.42 0.28 0.43
C LEU A 107 -24.11 1.00 0.78
N LEU A 108 -24.17 2.13 1.47
CA LEU A 108 -22.99 2.86 1.94
C LEU A 108 -22.22 2.13 3.04
N GLU A 109 -22.90 1.37 3.91
CA GLU A 109 -22.26 0.51 4.92
C GLU A 109 -21.55 -0.73 4.33
N ARG A 110 -21.79 -1.05 3.04
CA ARG A 110 -21.23 -2.22 2.36
C ARG A 110 -19.98 -1.89 1.51
N ILE A 111 -19.67 -0.60 1.39
CA ILE A 111 -18.48 -0.04 0.72
C ILE A 111 -17.40 0.15 1.79
#